data_AF-A0A0K9YU56-F1
#
_entry.id   AF-A0A0K9YU56-F1
#
_cell.length_a   1.000
_cell.length_b   1.000
_cell.length_c   1.000
_cell.angle_alpha   90.00
_cell.angle_beta   90.00
_cell.angle_gamma   90.00
#
_symmetry.space_group_name_H-M   'P 1'
#
loop_
_entity.id
_entity.type
_entity.pdbx_description
1 polymer ?
#
loop_
_entity_poly.entity_id
_entity_poly.type
_entity_poly.pdbx_seq_one_letter_code
_entity_poly.pdbx_strand_id
1 'polypeptide(L)'
;MDVQVWMASKEVADRLDVHVRTLRNWLDLFVPLQERLKNPQGHYLISEKGFELLKEVKERKDNGNSSLKEIQKQFIEEGRISEDMLFSEEFSLTEETAVTVSAPNKLSSGMREMEMTVQETLVQFQNELTQLSSLNHMQATILQKIADIEEMQESLRLEMRRVTFEMDLMQQRLTRRKERYARHEPRWSLNPFRWFTRSDRAAEQ
;
A
#
# COMPACT_ATOMS: atom_id res chain seq x y z
N MET A 1 -16.55 -2.88 40.35
CA MET A 1 -15.60 -3.88 39.82
C MET A 1 -15.87 -3.91 38.34
N ASP A 2 -15.12 -3.11 37.60
CA ASP A 2 -15.38 -2.93 36.17
C ASP A 2 -14.78 -4.13 35.44
N VAL A 3 -15.64 -4.93 34.81
CA VAL A 3 -15.21 -6.07 34.02
C VAL A 3 -14.45 -5.51 32.83
N GLN A 4 -13.11 -5.59 32.86
CA GLN A 4 -12.29 -5.10 31.77
C GLN A 4 -12.43 -6.06 30.59
N VAL A 5 -13.41 -5.80 29.73
CA VAL A 5 -13.61 -6.54 28.48
C VAL A 5 -12.56 -6.07 27.49
N TRP A 6 -11.72 -7.00 27.07
CA TRP A 6 -10.68 -6.77 26.07
C TRP A 6 -11.19 -7.20 24.71
N MET A 7 -11.18 -6.28 23.76
CA MET A 7 -11.62 -6.53 22.39
C MET A 7 -10.42 -6.66 21.46
N ALA A 8 -10.49 -7.60 20.52
CA ALA A 8 -9.43 -7.76 19.52
C ALA A 8 -9.44 -6.60 18.53
N SER A 9 -8.27 -6.17 18.06
CA SER A 9 -8.13 -5.08 17.08
C SER A 9 -8.93 -5.29 15.80
N LYS A 10 -9.15 -6.54 15.39
CA LYS A 10 -10.00 -6.87 14.25
C LYS A 10 -11.47 -6.56 14.54
N GLU A 11 -11.96 -6.97 15.71
CA GLU A 11 -13.34 -6.71 16.13
C GLU A 11 -13.60 -5.21 16.31
N VAL A 12 -12.62 -4.47 16.84
CA VAL A 12 -12.72 -3.02 16.98
C VAL A 12 -12.71 -2.31 15.62
N ALA A 13 -11.87 -2.75 14.68
CA ALA A 13 -11.85 -2.25 13.31
C ALA A 13 -13.20 -2.47 12.60
N ASP A 14 -13.79 -3.65 12.76
CA ASP A 14 -15.08 -4.00 12.17
C ASP A 14 -16.21 -3.14 12.77
N ARG A 15 -16.21 -2.89 14.09
CA ARG A 15 -17.23 -2.04 14.74
C ARG A 15 -17.10 -0.56 14.44
N LEU A 16 -15.88 -0.06 14.28
CA LEU A 16 -15.63 1.32 13.91
C LEU A 16 -15.71 1.52 12.40
N ASP A 17 -15.87 0.48 11.58
CA ASP A 17 -15.84 0.58 10.11
C ASP A 17 -14.59 1.32 9.61
N VAL A 18 -13.43 0.97 10.20
CA VAL A 18 -12.12 1.55 9.88
C VAL A 18 -11.15 0.42 9.57
N HIS A 19 -10.31 0.58 8.56
CA HIS A 19 -9.31 -0.43 8.24
C HIS A 19 -8.37 -0.66 9.44
N VAL A 20 -8.09 -1.93 9.75
CA VAL A 20 -7.14 -2.38 10.79
C VAL A 20 -5.81 -1.61 10.82
N ARG A 21 -5.28 -1.18 9.66
CA ARG A 21 -4.03 -0.41 9.58
C ARG A 21 -4.19 1.01 10.12
N THR A 22 -5.31 1.66 9.80
CA THR A 22 -5.68 2.98 10.31
C THR A 22 -5.95 2.90 11.82
N LEU A 23 -6.62 1.82 12.27
CA LEU A 23 -6.82 1.57 13.69
C LEU A 23 -5.49 1.48 14.44
N ARG A 24 -4.50 0.78 13.89
CA ARG A 24 -3.16 0.69 14.51
C ARG A 24 -2.49 2.05 14.66
N ASN A 25 -2.57 2.90 13.63
CA ASN A 25 -2.05 4.27 13.70
C ASN A 25 -2.75 5.08 14.81
N TRP A 26 -4.07 4.92 14.95
CA TRP A 26 -4.82 5.60 16.00
C TRP A 26 -4.51 5.05 17.40
N LEU A 27 -4.26 3.73 17.52
CA LEU A 27 -3.83 3.12 18.78
C LEU A 27 -2.49 3.66 19.26
N ASP A 28 -1.60 4.04 18.35
CA ASP A 28 -0.31 4.66 18.69
C ASP A 28 -0.47 6.12 19.14
N LEU A 29 -1.50 6.83 18.67
CA LEU A 29 -1.70 8.25 18.90
C LEU A 29 -2.66 8.59 20.06
N PHE A 30 -3.71 7.78 20.26
CA PHE A 30 -4.83 8.14 21.12
C PHE A 30 -5.08 7.19 22.29
N VAL A 31 -4.52 5.97 22.27
CA VAL A 31 -4.79 4.96 23.31
C VAL A 31 -3.56 4.75 24.19
N PRO A 32 -3.67 4.97 25.52
CA PRO A 32 -2.56 4.78 26.44
C PRO A 32 -2.02 3.36 26.42
N LEU A 33 -0.72 3.21 26.71
CA LEU A 33 -0.05 1.90 26.86
C LEU A 33 -0.74 1.01 27.90
N GLN A 34 -1.35 1.61 28.92
CA GLN A 34 -2.11 0.92 29.96
C GLN A 34 -3.41 0.29 29.44
N GLU A 35 -3.93 0.75 28.30
CA GLU A 35 -5.22 0.36 27.73
C GLU A 35 -5.09 -0.49 26.45
N ARG A 36 -3.86 -0.76 26.00
CA ARG A 36 -3.53 -1.60 24.85
C ARG A 36 -2.54 -2.69 25.23
N LEU A 37 -2.93 -3.94 25.04
CA LEU A 37 -2.07 -5.11 25.27
C LEU A 37 -1.79 -5.81 23.96
N LYS A 38 -0.58 -6.31 23.78
CA LYS A 38 -0.22 -7.12 22.61
C LYS A 38 -0.24 -8.59 23.00
N ASN A 39 -1.05 -9.39 22.31
CA ASN A 39 -1.07 -10.84 22.47
C ASN A 39 0.25 -11.44 21.92
N PRO A 40 0.68 -12.69 22.27
CA PRO A 40 1.93 -13.25 21.77
C PRO A 40 1.92 -13.51 20.26
N GLN A 41 0.73 -13.51 19.63
CA GLN A 41 0.54 -13.56 18.17
C GLN A 41 0.71 -12.19 17.49
N GLY A 42 0.84 -11.11 18.26
CA GLY A 42 1.06 -9.75 17.77
C GLY A 42 -0.20 -8.92 17.50
N HIS A 43 -1.39 -9.43 17.84
CA HIS A 43 -2.64 -8.67 17.78
C HIS A 43 -2.80 -7.75 18.99
N TYR A 44 -3.35 -6.55 18.77
CA TYR A 44 -3.67 -5.62 19.85
C TYR A 44 -5.02 -6.00 20.46
N LEU A 45 -5.06 -6.03 21.79
CA LEU A 45 -6.23 -6.12 22.64
C LEU A 45 -6.47 -4.75 23.24
N ILE A 46 -7.68 -4.24 23.06
CA ILE A 46 -8.05 -2.86 23.39
C ILE A 46 -9.10 -2.93 24.50
N SER A 47 -8.90 -2.15 25.56
CA SER A 47 -9.90 -2.02 26.63
C SER A 47 -11.11 -1.21 26.17
N GLU A 48 -12.24 -1.37 26.86
CA GLU A 48 -13.48 -0.64 26.57
C GLU A 48 -13.29 0.89 26.59
N LYS A 49 -12.47 1.41 27.50
CA LYS A 49 -12.12 2.86 27.56
C LYS A 49 -11.36 3.32 26.32
N GLY A 50 -10.40 2.52 25.86
CA GLY A 50 -9.68 2.78 24.61
C GLY A 50 -10.59 2.73 23.38
N PHE A 51 -11.63 1.89 23.40
CA PHE A 51 -12.64 1.84 22.35
C PHE A 51 -13.50 3.11 22.31
N GLU A 52 -13.94 3.62 23.46
CA GLU A 52 -14.70 4.88 23.55
C GLU A 52 -13.89 6.06 22.99
N LEU A 53 -12.61 6.16 23.35
CA LEU A 53 -11.70 7.18 22.81
C LEU A 53 -11.59 7.10 21.28
N LEU A 54 -11.40 5.89 20.74
CA LEU A 54 -11.32 5.69 19.28
C LEU A 54 -12.63 6.02 18.56
N LYS A 55 -13.77 5.78 19.20
CA LYS A 55 -15.09 6.16 18.67
C LYS A 55 -15.23 7.68 18.59
N GLU A 56 -14.83 8.40 19.63
CA GLU A 56 -14.84 9.86 19.63
C GLU A 56 -13.85 10.46 18.61
N VAL A 57 -12.68 9.84 18.44
CA VAL A 57 -11.72 10.23 17.38
C VAL A 57 -12.33 10.06 16.00
N LYS A 58 -13.05 8.96 15.77
CA LYS A 58 -13.77 8.73 14.51
C LYS A 58 -14.82 9.82 14.28
N GLU A 59 -15.67 10.09 15.28
CA GLU A 59 -16.72 11.11 15.17
C GLU A 59 -16.15 12.51 14.91
N ARG A 60 -15.07 12.91 15.60
CA ARG A 60 -14.41 14.20 15.35
C ARG A 60 -13.77 14.29 13.97
N LYS A 61 -13.20 13.18 13.48
CA LYS A 61 -12.62 13.10 12.13
C LYS A 61 -13.68 13.09 11.02
N ASP A 62 -14.84 12.49 11.27
CA ASP A 62 -15.93 12.45 10.29
C ASP A 62 -16.69 13.79 10.27
N ASN A 63 -16.73 14.51 11.40
CA ASN A 63 -17.38 15.82 11.54
C ASN A 63 -16.51 17.02 11.13
N GLY A 64 -15.21 16.84 10.84
CA GLY A 64 -14.32 17.94 10.45
C GLY A 64 -13.04 17.52 9.70
N ASN A 65 -12.49 18.42 8.89
CA ASN A 65 -11.19 18.25 8.22
C ASN A 65 -10.00 18.49 9.18
N SER A 66 -10.15 18.16 10.45
CA SER A 66 -9.10 18.35 11.44
C SER A 66 -8.03 17.27 11.29
N SER A 67 -6.77 17.68 11.32
CA SER A 67 -5.65 16.73 11.28
C SER A 67 -5.66 15.86 12.54
N LEU A 68 -5.21 14.60 12.45
CA LEU A 68 -5.11 13.70 13.61
C LEU A 68 -4.31 14.34 14.76
N LYS A 69 -3.32 15.19 14.45
CA LYS A 69 -2.53 15.95 15.43
C LYS A 69 -3.33 17.05 16.12
N GLU A 70 -4.24 17.70 15.41
CA GLU A 70 -5.13 18.72 15.98
C GLU A 70 -6.15 18.08 16.92
N ILE A 71 -6.72 16.93 16.51
CA ILE A 71 -7.59 16.12 17.35
C ILE A 71 -6.82 15.69 18.60
N GLN A 72 -5.59 15.20 18.47
CA GLN A 72 -4.76 14.82 19.62
C GLN A 72 -4.54 16.00 20.59
N LYS A 73 -4.25 17.19 20.07
CA LYS A 73 -4.09 18.41 20.89
C LYS A 73 -5.38 18.77 21.64
N GLN A 74 -6.54 18.64 21.00
CA GLN A 74 -7.84 18.87 21.64
C GLN A 74 -8.13 17.85 22.73
N PHE A 75 -7.84 16.57 22.51
CA PHE A 75 -8.03 15.54 23.54
C PHE A 75 -7.10 15.72 24.75
N ILE A 76 -5.90 16.28 24.54
CA ILE A 76 -4.97 16.66 25.62
C ILE A 76 -5.52 17.88 26.37
N GLU A 77 -5.99 18.90 25.65
CA GLU A 77 -6.59 20.11 26.23
C GLU A 77 -7.86 19.80 27.04
N GLU A 78 -8.62 18.79 26.62
CA GLU A 78 -9.80 18.26 27.32
C GLU A 78 -9.45 17.32 28.49
N GLY A 79 -8.17 17.00 28.71
CA GLY A 79 -7.69 16.16 29.82
C GLY A 79 -8.09 14.68 29.73
N ARG A 80 -8.46 14.20 28.54
CA ARG A 80 -8.90 12.81 28.30
C ARG A 80 -7.74 11.86 28.01
N ILE A 81 -6.60 12.41 27.62
CA ILE A 81 -5.37 11.69 27.26
C ILE A 81 -4.22 12.33 28.06
N SER A 82 -3.37 11.52 28.69
CA SER A 82 -2.22 12.01 29.46
C SER A 82 -1.18 12.69 28.55
N GLU A 83 -0.64 13.83 29.00
CA GLU A 83 0.41 14.60 28.32
C GLU A 83 1.66 13.75 27.99
N ASP A 84 1.87 12.65 28.71
CA ASP A 84 2.90 11.62 28.47
C ASP A 84 2.88 11.02 27.04
N MET A 85 1.78 11.16 26.28
CA MET A 85 1.71 10.70 24.88
C MET A 85 2.33 11.65 23.85
N LEU A 86 2.62 12.90 24.20
CA LEU A 86 3.45 13.78 23.37
C LEU A 86 4.92 13.34 23.39
N PHE A 87 5.32 12.68 24.48
CA PHE A 87 6.71 12.39 24.80
C PHE A 87 7.27 11.09 24.20
N SER A 88 6.43 10.19 23.66
CA SER A 88 6.93 8.95 23.05
C SER A 88 7.68 9.13 21.71
N GLU A 89 7.57 10.30 21.05
CA GLU A 89 8.44 10.65 19.91
C GLU A 89 9.66 11.51 20.32
N GLU A 90 9.62 12.21 21.46
CA GLU A 90 10.73 13.07 21.92
C GLU A 90 11.74 12.35 22.85
N PHE A 91 11.35 11.30 23.58
CA PHE A 91 12.23 10.62 24.55
C PHE A 91 13.34 9.73 23.97
N SER A 92 13.52 9.69 22.65
CA SER A 92 14.71 9.05 22.06
C SER A 92 15.88 10.01 21.82
N LEU A 93 15.73 11.32 22.05
CA LEU A 93 16.75 12.31 21.66
C LEU A 93 17.14 13.37 22.69
N THR A 94 16.52 13.42 23.88
CA THR A 94 16.74 14.55 24.80
C THR A 94 16.87 14.13 26.27
N GLU A 95 17.81 13.24 26.58
CA GLU A 95 18.36 13.11 27.93
C GLU A 95 19.86 13.36 27.90
N GLU A 96 20.25 14.63 27.90
CA GLU A 96 21.42 15.16 28.62
C GLU A 96 21.61 16.62 28.24
N THR A 97 21.16 17.55 29.09
CA THR A 97 21.90 18.78 29.45
C THR A 97 21.04 19.67 30.37
N ALA A 98 21.03 19.32 31.66
CA ALA A 98 20.66 20.24 32.72
C ALA A 98 21.91 20.54 33.55
N VAL A 99 22.69 21.57 33.21
CA VAL A 99 23.77 22.06 34.09
C VAL A 99 23.93 23.60 34.01
N THR A 100 23.35 24.24 35.02
CA THR A 100 23.81 25.44 35.76
C THR A 100 24.25 26.72 35.03
N VAL A 101 23.50 27.78 35.35
CA VAL A 101 23.83 29.20 35.24
C VAL A 101 25.15 29.54 35.95
N SER A 102 26.17 30.04 35.23
CA SER A 102 27.21 30.90 35.81
C SER A 102 28.05 31.70 34.78
N ALA A 103 28.14 33.00 35.05
CA ALA A 103 29.13 34.01 34.64
C ALA A 103 29.09 34.65 33.21
N PRO A 104 29.23 36.00 33.12
CA PRO A 104 28.95 36.81 31.91
C PRO A 104 30.03 36.78 30.81
N ASN A 105 31.15 36.07 30.98
CA ASN A 105 32.20 35.95 29.96
C ASN A 105 32.03 34.71 29.03
N LYS A 106 31.00 33.88 29.24
CA LYS A 106 30.70 32.72 28.39
C LYS A 106 29.70 33.00 27.26
N LEU A 107 29.04 34.17 27.26
CA LEU A 107 28.03 34.51 26.26
C LEU A 107 28.60 34.61 24.83
N SER A 108 29.84 35.04 24.64
CA SER A 108 30.45 35.13 23.31
C SER A 108 30.86 33.77 22.74
N SER A 109 31.31 32.83 23.58
CA SER A 109 31.62 31.45 23.17
C SER A 109 30.34 30.68 22.85
N GLY A 110 29.33 30.80 23.72
CA GLY A 110 28.02 30.17 23.51
C GLY A 110 27.30 30.72 22.27
N MET A 111 27.40 32.03 21.99
CA MET A 111 26.87 32.60 20.74
C MET A 111 27.61 32.06 19.51
N ARG A 112 28.92 31.86 19.57
CA ARG A 112 29.70 31.34 18.44
C ARG A 112 29.43 29.85 18.18
N GLU A 113 29.26 29.06 19.24
CA GLU A 113 28.84 27.66 19.14
C GLU A 113 27.40 27.57 18.58
N MET A 114 26.50 28.45 19.04
CA MET A 114 25.16 28.55 18.50
C MET A 114 25.16 28.96 17.02
N GLU A 115 25.98 29.94 16.61
CA GLU A 115 26.15 30.31 15.20
C GLU A 115 26.66 29.14 14.35
N MET A 116 27.64 28.38 14.84
CA MET A 116 28.15 27.19 14.16
C MET A 116 27.08 26.10 14.00
N THR A 117 26.31 25.81 15.05
CA THR A 117 25.21 24.84 14.97
C THR A 117 24.09 25.29 14.02
N VAL A 118 23.75 26.57 14.02
CA VAL A 118 22.79 27.13 13.05
C VAL A 118 23.31 27.00 11.62
N GLN A 119 24.60 27.27 11.40
CA GLN A 119 25.20 27.12 10.08
C GLN A 119 25.23 25.65 9.62
N GLU A 120 25.53 24.73 10.54
CA GLU A 120 25.54 23.29 10.27
C GLU A 120 24.14 22.75 9.94
N THR A 121 23.12 23.17 10.71
CA THR A 121 21.71 22.81 10.43
C THR A 121 21.21 23.40 9.11
N LEU A 122 21.61 24.62 8.74
CA LEU A 122 21.27 25.21 7.44
C LEU A 122 21.88 24.42 6.27
N VAL A 123 23.13 23.95 6.42
CA VAL A 123 23.77 23.09 5.40
C VAL A 123 23.06 21.74 5.31
N GLN A 124 22.66 21.15 6.44
CA GLN A 124 21.86 19.91 6.44
C GLN A 124 20.52 20.11 5.73
N PHE A 125 19.80 21.19 6.03
CA PHE A 125 18.55 21.54 5.34
C PHE A 125 18.74 21.72 3.83
N GLN A 126 19.81 22.39 3.41
CA GLN A 126 20.14 22.55 2.00
C GLN A 126 20.35 21.19 1.33
N ASN A 127 21.07 20.28 1.98
CA ASN A 127 21.29 18.94 1.47
C ASN A 127 19.97 18.16 1.34
N GLU A 128 19.10 18.23 2.34
CA GLU A 128 17.77 17.60 2.28
C GLU A 128 16.92 18.14 1.13
N LEU A 129 16.92 19.46 0.89
CA LEU A 129 16.21 20.07 -0.24
C LEU A 129 16.76 19.59 -1.59
N THR A 130 18.08 19.43 -1.72
CA THR A 130 18.67 18.87 -2.95
C THR A 130 18.29 17.41 -3.16
N GLN A 131 18.20 16.62 -2.08
CA GLN A 131 17.74 15.23 -2.15
C GLN A 131 16.26 15.16 -2.57
N LEU A 132 15.39 15.99 -2.01
CA LEU A 132 13.98 16.09 -2.42
C LEU A 132 13.83 16.48 -3.89
N SER A 133 14.66 17.41 -4.38
CA SER A 133 14.71 17.77 -5.79
C SER A 133 15.09 16.57 -6.67
N SER A 134 16.07 15.77 -6.26
CA SER A 134 16.46 14.55 -6.98
C SER A 134 15.34 13.50 -7.00
N LEU A 135 14.59 13.33 -5.90
CA LEU A 135 13.43 12.45 -5.82
C LEU A 135 12.33 12.88 -6.79
N ASN A 136 12.05 14.18 -6.88
CA ASN A 136 11.08 14.73 -7.84
C ASN A 136 11.50 14.47 -9.29
N HIS A 137 12.80 14.62 -9.60
CA HIS A 137 13.31 14.30 -10.93
C HIS A 137 13.19 12.80 -11.28
N MET A 138 13.47 11.93 -10.31
CA MET A 138 13.26 10.49 -10.47
C MET A 138 11.78 10.16 -10.68
N GLN A 139 10.88 10.78 -9.92
CA GLN A 139 9.43 10.59 -10.10
C GLN A 139 8.99 10.99 -11.50
N ALA A 140 9.42 12.14 -12.01
CA ALA A 140 9.11 12.58 -13.38
C ALA A 140 9.64 11.57 -14.42
N THR A 141 10.84 11.03 -14.21
CA THR A 141 11.44 10.01 -15.09
C THR A 141 10.64 8.71 -15.06
N ILE A 142 10.19 8.27 -13.89
CA ILE A 142 9.35 7.07 -13.73
C ILE A 142 8.03 7.25 -14.47
N LEU A 143 7.36 8.40 -14.30
CA LEU A 143 6.11 8.68 -15.00
C LEU A 143 6.28 8.68 -16.51
N GLN A 144 7.36 9.25 -17.03
CA GLN A 144 7.68 9.18 -18.45
C GLN A 144 7.88 7.73 -18.93
N LYS A 145 8.62 6.92 -18.16
CA LYS A 145 8.83 5.50 -18.49
C LYS A 145 7.55 4.68 -18.48
N ILE A 146 6.61 5.01 -17.59
CA ILE A 146 5.28 4.37 -17.57
C ILE A 146 4.53 4.71 -18.85
N ALA A 147 4.51 5.97 -19.28
CA ALA A 147 3.86 6.37 -20.53
C ALA A 147 4.48 5.67 -21.75
N ASP A 148 5.83 5.60 -21.82
CA ASP A 148 6.53 4.88 -22.89
C ASP A 148 6.15 3.38 -22.93
N ILE A 149 6.03 2.74 -21.75
CA ILE A 149 5.62 1.33 -21.63
C ILE A 149 4.18 1.13 -22.10
N GLU A 150 3.26 2.04 -21.75
CA GLU A 150 1.86 1.98 -22.17
C GLU A 150 1.74 2.07 -23.70
N GLU A 151 2.50 2.96 -24.35
CA GLU A 151 2.55 3.05 -25.81
C GLU A 151 3.09 1.77 -26.46
N MET A 152 4.17 1.21 -25.89
CA MET A 152 4.73 -0.06 -26.35
C MET A 152 3.75 -1.24 -26.16
N GLN A 153 2.99 -1.26 -25.07
CA GLN A 153 1.97 -2.28 -24.84
C GLN A 153 0.83 -2.20 -25.86
N GLU A 154 0.37 -0.99 -26.19
CA GLU A 154 -0.69 -0.82 -27.19
C GLU A 154 -0.19 -1.19 -28.59
N SER A 155 1.04 -0.80 -28.97
CA SER A 155 1.61 -1.21 -30.25
C SER A 155 1.72 -2.73 -30.38
N LEU A 156 2.21 -3.42 -29.35
CA LEU A 156 2.26 -4.88 -29.31
C LEU A 156 0.87 -5.51 -29.38
N ARG A 157 -0.13 -4.92 -28.71
CA ARG A 157 -1.52 -5.38 -28.75
C ARG A 157 -2.08 -5.31 -30.18
N LEU A 158 -1.77 -4.25 -30.93
CA LEU A 158 -2.17 -4.10 -32.33
C LEU A 158 -1.45 -5.09 -33.24
N GLU A 159 -0.15 -5.33 -33.03
CA GLU A 159 0.60 -6.34 -33.77
C GLU A 159 0.06 -7.75 -33.53
N MET A 160 -0.26 -8.10 -32.28
CA MET A 160 -0.88 -9.39 -31.95
C MET A 160 -2.23 -9.57 -32.65
N ARG A 161 -3.05 -8.52 -32.70
CA ARG A 161 -4.31 -8.53 -33.48
C ARG A 161 -4.04 -8.74 -34.97
N ARG A 162 -3.03 -8.09 -35.53
CA ARG A 162 -2.63 -8.25 -36.93
C ARG A 162 -2.20 -9.68 -37.24
N VAL A 163 -1.31 -10.25 -36.43
CA VAL A 163 -0.82 -11.63 -36.58
C VAL A 163 -1.97 -12.62 -36.47
N THR A 164 -2.86 -12.43 -35.50
CA THR A 164 -4.06 -13.28 -35.34
C THR A 164 -4.92 -13.24 -36.60
N PHE A 165 -5.17 -12.05 -37.14
CA PHE A 165 -5.93 -11.90 -38.38
C PHE A 165 -5.25 -12.58 -39.58
N GLU A 166 -3.94 -12.42 -39.73
CA GLU A 166 -3.18 -13.08 -40.81
C GLU A 166 -3.20 -14.60 -40.68
N MET A 167 -3.08 -15.12 -39.45
CA MET A 167 -3.18 -16.54 -39.15
C MET A 167 -4.57 -17.08 -39.51
N ASP A 168 -5.64 -16.41 -39.10
CA ASP A 168 -7.02 -16.79 -39.42
C ASP A 168 -7.26 -16.80 -40.93
N LEU A 169 -6.76 -15.78 -41.63
CA LEU A 169 -6.86 -15.69 -43.09
C LEU A 169 -6.10 -16.84 -43.78
N MET A 170 -4.94 -17.22 -43.27
CA MET A 170 -4.19 -18.39 -43.75
C MET A 170 -4.97 -19.70 -43.50
N GLN A 171 -5.55 -19.87 -42.31
CA GLN A 171 -6.37 -21.02 -41.96
C GLN A 171 -7.61 -21.13 -42.85
N GLN A 172 -8.30 -20.02 -43.13
CA GLN A 172 -9.43 -19.97 -44.06
C GLN A 172 -9.03 -20.38 -45.48
N ARG A 173 -7.85 -19.96 -45.96
CA ARG A 173 -7.33 -20.39 -47.27
C ARG A 173 -7.05 -21.89 -47.31
N LEU A 174 -6.44 -22.44 -46.27
CA LEU A 174 -6.12 -23.87 -46.18
C LEU A 174 -7.39 -24.73 -46.07
N THR A 175 -8.37 -24.33 -45.28
CA THR A 175 -9.66 -25.04 -45.15
C THR A 175 -10.43 -25.02 -46.46
N ARG A 176 -10.58 -23.86 -47.12
CA ARG A 176 -11.20 -23.78 -48.47
C ARG A 176 -10.47 -24.61 -49.52
N ARG A 177 -9.14 -24.75 -49.40
CA ARG A 177 -8.36 -25.63 -50.28
C ARG A 177 -8.63 -27.10 -49.98
N LYS A 178 -8.67 -27.50 -48.71
CA LYS A 178 -9.04 -28.86 -48.28
C LYS A 178 -10.46 -29.24 -48.71
N GLU A 179 -11.44 -28.34 -48.55
CA GLU A 179 -12.81 -28.55 -49.00
C GLU A 179 -12.89 -28.77 -50.52
N ARG A 180 -12.14 -27.99 -51.31
CA ARG A 180 -12.07 -28.19 -52.76
C ARG A 180 -11.47 -29.54 -53.12
N TYR A 181 -10.38 -29.95 -52.46
CA TYR A 181 -9.81 -31.28 -52.67
C TYR A 181 -10.77 -32.39 -52.24
N ALA A 182 -11.45 -32.27 -51.10
CA ALA A 182 -12.43 -33.25 -50.64
C ALA A 182 -13.65 -33.35 -51.58
N ARG A 183 -14.06 -32.25 -52.24
CA ARG A 183 -15.09 -32.27 -53.28
C ARG A 183 -14.63 -32.93 -54.58
N HIS A 184 -13.36 -32.78 -54.93
CA HIS A 184 -12.77 -33.38 -56.13
C HIS A 184 -12.12 -34.74 -55.89
N GLU A 185 -12.06 -35.22 -54.64
CA GLU A 185 -11.73 -36.60 -54.34
C GLU A 185 -12.83 -37.49 -54.92
N PRO A 186 -12.50 -38.39 -55.87
CA PRO A 186 -13.49 -39.35 -56.35
C PRO A 186 -13.94 -40.20 -55.16
N ARG A 187 -15.25 -40.26 -54.91
CA ARG A 187 -15.87 -41.11 -53.86
C ARG A 187 -15.51 -42.59 -54.01
N TRP A 188 -14.94 -42.98 -55.14
CA TRP A 188 -14.28 -44.26 -55.34
C TRP A 188 -12.79 -44.11 -55.08
N SER A 189 -12.41 -44.27 -53.81
CA SER A 189 -11.05 -44.74 -53.56
C SER A 189 -10.94 -46.12 -54.21
N LEU A 190 -10.12 -46.25 -55.26
CA LEU A 190 -9.61 -47.51 -55.82
C LEU A 190 -8.71 -48.22 -54.80
N ASN A 191 -9.15 -48.29 -53.54
CA ASN A 191 -8.42 -48.92 -52.46
C ASN A 191 -9.09 -50.27 -52.19
N PRO A 192 -8.51 -51.38 -52.68
CA PRO A 192 -9.15 -52.69 -52.67
C PRO A 192 -9.32 -53.30 -51.28
N PHE A 193 -8.92 -52.61 -50.22
CA PHE A 193 -9.04 -53.11 -48.84
C PHE A 193 -10.17 -52.46 -48.04
N ARG A 194 -10.90 -51.48 -48.60
CA ARG A 194 -12.03 -50.84 -47.90
C ARG A 194 -13.30 -51.69 -47.80
N TRP A 195 -13.41 -52.75 -48.60
CA TRP A 195 -14.55 -53.67 -48.58
C TRP A 195 -14.54 -54.56 -47.34
N PHE A 196 -13.34 -54.93 -46.87
CA PHE A 196 -13.15 -55.85 -45.74
C PHE A 196 -13.40 -55.23 -44.37
N THR A 197 -13.38 -53.90 -44.24
CA THR A 197 -13.51 -53.22 -42.93
C THR A 197 -14.96 -52.83 -42.57
N ARG A 198 -15.93 -53.03 -43.47
CA ARG A 198 -17.36 -52.78 -43.18
C ARG A 198 -18.10 -53.98 -42.59
N SER A 199 -17.54 -55.17 -42.70
CA SER A 199 -18.14 -56.42 -42.19
C SER A 199 -18.20 -56.49 -40.66
N ASP A 200 -17.35 -55.73 -39.95
CA ASP A 200 -17.21 -55.85 -38.49
C ASP A 200 -18.18 -54.96 -37.69
N ARG A 201 -18.80 -53.95 -38.31
CA ARG A 201 -19.74 -53.05 -37.60
C ARG A 201 -21.19 -53.50 -37.61
N ALA A 202 -21.53 -54.55 -38.36
CA ALA A 202 -22.89 -55.11 -38.41
C ALA A 202 -23.09 -56.26 -37.41
N ALA A 203 -22.04 -56.67 -36.67
CA ALA A 203 -22.08 -57.78 -35.73
C ALA A 203 -22.30 -57.35 -34.26
N GLU A 204 -22.43 -56.06 -33.98
CA GLU A 204 -22.67 -55.51 -32.63
C GLU A 204 -24.05 -54.79 -32.51
N GLN A 205 -25.12 -55.42 -32.96
CA GLN A 205 -26.50 -55.07 -32.58
C GLN A 205 -27.26 -56.29 -32.11
#